data_AF-A0A961W645-F1
#
_entry.id   AF-A0A961W645-F1
#
_cell.length_a   1.000
_cell.length_b   1.000
_cell.length_c   1.000
_cell.angle_alpha   90.00
_cell.angle_beta   90.00
_cell.angle_gamma   90.00
#
_symmetry.space_group_name_H-M   'P 1'
#
loop_
_entity.id
_entity.type
_entity.pdbx_description
1 polymer ?
#
loop_
_entity_poly.entity_id
_entity_poly.type
_entity_poly.pdbx_seq_one_letter_code
_entity_poly.pdbx_strand_id
1 'polypeptide(L)'
;MAAFTQAVHAAGGPVRRGKLVFALDATMSRQPTWDAACAVQGRMFVEAARHGGLAVQLLYYRGFGECRASRFVRDGAALGTLMSKIDCRAGETQIGRVFSHMRKLAGEGLGAFVFIGDALEENPDRLGRLAGELGMLGVRGFFFQEGRERNVEAAYREFARLTGGAYARFDAKAPQALADLLAAVAAFAAGGMTALEAEGGTAGRLLLGQMR
;
A
#
# COMPACT_ATOMS: atom_id res chain seq x y z
N MET A 1 -28.07 -2.92 38.10
CA MET A 1 -26.75 -2.83 37.43
C MET A 1 -26.94 -2.64 35.92
N ALA A 2 -27.46 -1.47 35.51
CA ALA A 2 -27.67 -1.14 34.10
C ALA A 2 -27.06 0.25 33.86
N ALA A 3 -25.79 0.28 33.40
CA ALA A 3 -25.13 1.41 32.77
C ALA A 3 -23.64 1.10 32.56
N PHE A 4 -23.28 0.34 31.52
CA PHE A 4 -21.90 0.37 30.98
C PHE A 4 -21.81 0.11 29.47
N THR A 5 -22.89 0.30 28.71
CA THR A 5 -22.89 -0.01 27.27
C THR A 5 -23.47 1.12 26.42
N GLN A 6 -23.15 2.36 26.77
CA GLN A 6 -23.54 3.50 25.94
C GLN A 6 -22.64 4.72 26.16
N ALA A 7 -21.42 4.68 25.62
CA ALA A 7 -20.61 5.87 25.41
C ALA A 7 -19.44 5.62 24.43
N VAL A 8 -19.74 5.58 23.14
CA VAL A 8 -18.89 6.23 22.13
C VAL A 8 -19.82 6.93 21.13
N HIS A 9 -20.38 8.04 21.59
CA HIS A 9 -21.02 9.02 20.72
C HIS A 9 -19.99 9.57 19.73
N ALA A 10 -20.49 9.77 18.50
CA ALA A 10 -19.98 10.69 17.50
C ALA A 10 -19.05 11.78 18.05
N ALA A 11 -17.76 11.67 17.74
CA ALA A 11 -16.85 12.80 17.80
C ALA A 11 -16.74 13.37 16.39
N GLY A 12 -17.45 14.48 16.13
CA GLY A 12 -17.20 15.38 15.01
C GLY A 12 -15.86 16.12 15.19
N GLY A 13 -14.76 15.37 15.32
CA GLY A 13 -13.41 15.89 15.13
C GLY A 13 -13.15 16.14 13.65
N PRO A 14 -12.07 16.86 13.28
CA PRO A 14 -11.69 16.98 11.87
C PRO A 14 -11.60 15.57 11.28
N VAL A 15 -12.30 15.34 10.16
CA VAL A 15 -12.31 14.05 9.45
C VAL A 15 -10.85 13.62 9.29
N ARG A 16 -10.42 12.65 10.10
CA ARG A 16 -9.05 12.14 10.06
C ARG A 16 -8.91 11.37 8.77
N ARG A 17 -8.41 12.06 7.75
CA ARG A 17 -8.14 11.48 6.44
C ARG A 17 -7.24 10.26 6.60
N GLY A 18 -7.53 9.23 5.83
CA GLY A 18 -6.68 8.05 5.74
C GLY A 18 -5.24 8.43 5.40
N LYS A 19 -4.27 7.73 6.01
CA LYS A 19 -2.87 7.77 5.58
C LYS A 19 -2.54 6.47 4.85
N LEU A 20 -1.93 6.59 3.68
CA LEU A 20 -1.42 5.47 2.88
C LEU A 20 0.03 5.75 2.49
N VAL A 21 0.90 4.75 2.59
CA VAL A 21 2.19 4.80 1.89
C VAL A 21 2.08 4.02 0.58
N PHE A 22 2.44 4.69 -0.52
CA PHE A 22 2.57 4.12 -1.85
C PHE A 22 4.04 3.77 -2.07
N ALA A 23 4.40 2.50 -1.85
CA ALA A 23 5.77 2.02 -1.92
C ALA A 23 6.06 1.27 -3.24
N LEU A 24 7.14 1.63 -3.93
CA LEU A 24 7.56 0.99 -5.18
C LEU A 24 9.01 0.54 -5.16
N ASP A 25 9.26 -0.62 -5.76
CA ASP A 25 10.57 -1.00 -6.29
C ASP A 25 10.88 -0.16 -7.54
N ALA A 26 11.92 0.67 -7.50
CA ALA A 26 12.40 1.46 -8.63
C ALA A 26 13.75 0.93 -9.16
N THR A 27 13.93 -0.40 -9.17
CA THR A 27 15.10 -1.03 -9.79
C THR A 27 14.99 -1.11 -11.33
N MET A 28 16.12 -1.11 -12.06
CA MET A 28 16.17 -0.83 -13.52
C MET A 28 15.25 -1.70 -14.39
N SER A 29 15.03 -2.97 -14.05
CA SER A 29 14.12 -3.85 -14.80
C SER A 29 12.64 -3.45 -14.70
N ARG A 30 12.28 -2.52 -13.80
CA ARG A 30 10.90 -2.26 -13.35
C ARG A 30 10.33 -0.96 -13.91
N GLN A 31 11.00 -0.38 -14.92
CA GLN A 31 10.50 0.80 -15.63
C GLN A 31 9.06 0.62 -16.14
N PRO A 32 8.63 -0.53 -16.69
CA PRO A 32 7.23 -0.72 -17.10
C PRO A 32 6.23 -0.62 -15.95
N THR A 33 6.55 -1.21 -14.79
CA THR A 33 5.73 -1.09 -13.57
C THR A 33 5.70 0.33 -13.05
N TRP A 34 6.84 1.02 -13.06
CA TRP A 34 6.91 2.42 -12.68
C TRP A 34 6.02 3.30 -13.56
N ASP A 35 6.09 3.12 -14.88
CA ASP A 35 5.30 3.86 -15.86
C ASP A 35 3.80 3.57 -15.71
N ALA A 36 3.43 2.29 -15.53
CA ALA A 36 2.06 1.89 -15.28
C ALA A 36 1.52 2.57 -14.01
N ALA A 37 2.28 2.54 -12.90
CA ALA A 37 1.91 3.19 -11.65
C ALA A 37 1.76 4.71 -11.81
N CYS A 38 2.67 5.36 -12.54
CA CYS A 38 2.58 6.79 -12.84
C CYS A 38 1.28 7.14 -13.58
N ALA A 39 0.89 6.31 -14.54
CA ALA A 39 -0.32 6.51 -15.35
C ALA A 39 -1.62 6.36 -14.55
N VAL A 40 -1.64 5.52 -13.51
CA VAL A 40 -2.89 5.14 -12.84
C VAL A 40 -3.06 5.65 -11.41
N GLN A 41 -2.02 6.18 -10.76
CA GLN A 41 -2.07 6.59 -9.35
C GLN A 41 -3.18 7.59 -9.04
N GLY A 42 -3.53 8.49 -9.97
CA GLY A 42 -4.53 9.53 -9.73
C GLY A 42 -5.91 8.97 -9.36
N ARG A 43 -6.21 7.74 -9.81
CA ARG A 43 -7.49 7.05 -9.52
C ARG A 43 -7.68 6.78 -8.04
N MET A 44 -6.60 6.59 -7.30
CA MET A 44 -6.64 6.34 -5.86
C MET A 44 -7.22 7.54 -5.09
N PHE A 45 -6.94 8.77 -5.52
CA PHE A 45 -7.47 9.98 -4.90
C PHE A 45 -8.94 10.21 -5.24
N VAL A 46 -9.34 9.92 -6.47
CA VAL A 46 -10.74 10.00 -6.90
C VAL A 46 -11.61 9.07 -6.06
N GLU A 47 -11.15 7.83 -5.84
CA GLU A 47 -11.90 6.88 -5.02
C GLU A 47 -11.91 7.28 -3.55
N ALA A 48 -10.76 7.59 -2.97
CA ALA A 48 -10.69 7.97 -1.57
C ALA A 48 -11.50 9.23 -1.23
N ALA A 49 -11.66 10.17 -2.16
CA ALA A 49 -12.47 11.38 -1.95
C ALA A 49 -13.91 11.07 -1.55
N ARG A 50 -14.45 9.91 -1.98
CA ARG A 50 -15.79 9.43 -1.61
C ARG A 50 -15.89 8.99 -0.15
N HIS A 51 -14.76 8.70 0.49
CA HIS A 51 -14.65 8.08 1.82
C HIS A 51 -13.92 8.98 2.83
N GLY A 52 -13.92 10.30 2.63
CA GLY A 52 -13.26 11.27 3.54
C GLY A 52 -11.85 11.69 3.11
N GLY A 53 -11.34 11.13 2.01
CA GLY A 53 -10.07 11.52 1.37
C GLY A 53 -8.82 10.89 1.98
N LEU A 54 -7.71 11.06 1.27
CA LEU A 54 -6.47 10.33 1.50
C LEU A 54 -5.26 11.28 1.52
N ALA A 55 -4.34 11.01 2.44
CA ALA A 55 -2.99 11.53 2.40
C ALA A 55 -2.05 10.38 1.98
N VAL A 56 -1.34 10.55 0.87
CA VAL A 56 -0.43 9.54 0.32
C VAL A 56 1.01 10.00 0.47
N GLN A 57 1.89 9.13 0.97
CA GLN A 57 3.33 9.33 0.90
C GLN A 57 3.91 8.39 -0.16
N LEU A 58 4.72 8.92 -1.08
CA LEU A 58 5.51 8.10 -1.99
C LEU A 58 6.74 7.59 -1.25
N LEU A 59 6.97 6.28 -1.31
CA LEU A 59 8.21 5.66 -0.87
C LEU A 59 8.77 4.85 -2.03
N TYR A 60 10.08 4.91 -2.25
CA TYR A 60 10.74 4.03 -3.20
C TYR A 60 12.11 3.62 -2.70
N TYR A 61 12.60 2.51 -3.24
CA TYR A 61 14.01 2.17 -3.17
C TYR A 61 14.57 1.90 -4.57
N ARG A 62 15.88 2.06 -4.71
CA ARG A 62 16.67 1.72 -5.90
C ARG A 62 18.15 1.68 -5.53
N GLY A 63 19.00 1.28 -6.47
CA GLY A 63 20.44 1.28 -6.22
C GLY A 63 20.85 0.35 -5.08
N PHE A 64 22.05 0.61 -4.56
CA PHE A 64 22.63 -0.12 -3.44
C PHE A 64 22.52 0.74 -2.16
N GLY A 65 21.30 0.85 -1.63
CA GLY A 65 21.05 1.57 -0.38
C GLY A 65 20.35 2.93 -0.50
N GLU A 66 19.73 3.26 -1.63
CA GLU A 66 18.81 4.41 -1.70
C GLU A 66 17.38 3.95 -1.38
N CYS A 67 16.81 4.45 -0.29
CA CYS A 67 15.40 4.26 0.08
C CYS A 67 14.87 5.61 0.60
N ARG A 68 13.95 6.24 -0.12
CA ARG A 68 13.47 7.60 0.17
C ARG A 68 11.96 7.63 0.32
N ALA A 69 11.49 8.54 1.17
CA ALA A 69 10.08 8.84 1.35
C ALA A 69 9.83 10.34 1.11
N SER A 70 8.74 10.68 0.42
CA SER A 70 8.32 12.07 0.23
C SER A 70 7.63 12.63 1.48
N ARG A 71 7.17 13.89 1.41
CA ARG A 71 6.07 14.33 2.29
C ARG A 71 4.76 13.65 1.89
N PHE A 72 3.76 13.67 2.77
CA PHE A 72 2.39 13.31 2.39
C PHE A 72 1.80 14.36 1.43
N VAL A 73 1.17 13.89 0.37
CA VAL A 73 0.40 14.69 -0.61
C VAL A 73 -1.07 14.28 -0.57
N ARG A 74 -1.96 15.16 -1.04
CA ARG A 74 -3.42 15.00 -0.88
C ARG A 74 -4.18 14.97 -2.22
N ASP A 75 -3.46 15.02 -3.31
CA ASP A 75 -4.00 15.01 -4.65
C ASP A 75 -3.08 14.24 -5.60
N GLY A 76 -3.68 13.71 -6.67
CA GLY A 76 -2.97 12.90 -7.65
C GLY A 76 -1.97 13.70 -8.47
N ALA A 77 -2.18 15.00 -8.71
CA ALA A 77 -1.24 15.79 -9.52
C ALA A 77 0.11 15.97 -8.79
N ALA A 78 0.07 16.21 -7.48
CA ALA A 78 1.25 16.29 -6.64
C ALA A 78 1.98 14.94 -6.55
N LEU A 79 1.26 13.82 -6.41
CA LEU A 79 1.88 12.49 -6.42
C LEU A 79 2.54 12.19 -7.78
N GLY A 80 1.84 12.47 -8.88
CA GLY A 80 2.38 12.31 -10.24
C GLY A 80 3.64 13.14 -10.48
N THR A 81 3.69 14.37 -9.96
CA THR A 81 4.87 15.24 -10.04
C THR A 81 6.06 14.72 -9.24
N LEU A 82 5.81 14.00 -8.13
CA LEU A 82 6.89 13.34 -7.38
C LEU A 82 7.40 12.13 -8.15
N MET A 83 6.49 11.32 -8.69
CA MET A 83 6.85 10.10 -9.41
C MET A 83 7.60 10.39 -10.72
N SER A 84 7.25 11.46 -11.43
CA SER A 84 7.92 11.82 -12.70
C SER A 84 9.40 12.21 -12.55
N LYS A 85 9.87 12.46 -11.32
CA LYS A 85 11.27 12.87 -11.02
C LYS A 85 12.18 11.70 -10.66
N ILE A 86 11.66 10.47 -10.64
CA ILE A 86 12.40 9.30 -10.19
C ILE A 86 12.62 8.38 -11.40
N ASP A 87 13.89 8.12 -11.68
CA ASP A 87 14.36 7.15 -12.65
C ASP A 87 14.61 5.77 -12.01
N CYS A 88 14.35 4.68 -12.74
CA CYS A 88 14.69 3.35 -12.29
C CYS A 88 16.20 3.08 -12.42
N ARG A 89 16.83 2.46 -11.40
CA ARG A 89 18.28 2.21 -11.36
C ARG A 89 18.62 0.79 -10.94
N ALA A 90 19.70 0.21 -11.47
CA ALA A 90 20.11 -1.13 -11.06
C ALA A 90 20.40 -1.15 -9.55
N GLY A 91 20.00 -2.20 -8.85
CA GLY A 91 20.08 -2.27 -7.39
C GLY A 91 19.48 -3.54 -6.83
N GLU A 92 19.38 -3.58 -5.50
CA GLU A 92 18.86 -4.71 -4.72
C GLU A 92 17.54 -4.35 -4.02
N THR A 93 16.76 -5.37 -3.66
CA THR A 93 15.57 -5.22 -2.81
C THR A 93 15.92 -4.63 -1.45
N GLN A 94 15.07 -3.71 -0.99
CA GLN A 94 15.21 -3.04 0.31
C GLN A 94 13.87 -2.96 1.06
N ILE A 95 13.03 -4.00 0.92
CA ILE A 95 11.76 -4.21 1.60
C ILE A 95 11.91 -4.10 3.13
N GLY A 96 13.03 -4.54 3.70
CA GLY A 96 13.29 -4.38 5.14
C GLY A 96 13.27 -2.91 5.58
N ARG A 97 13.73 -2.00 4.71
CA ARG A 97 13.69 -0.55 4.96
C ARG A 97 12.29 0.02 4.76
N VAL A 98 11.53 -0.50 3.78
CA VAL A 98 10.10 -0.19 3.60
C VAL A 98 9.34 -0.49 4.89
N PHE A 99 9.46 -1.70 5.42
CA PHE A 99 8.77 -2.12 6.65
C PHE A 99 9.22 -1.31 7.87
N SER A 100 10.53 -1.04 7.98
CA SER A 100 11.07 -0.19 9.06
C SER A 100 10.48 1.22 9.03
N HIS A 101 10.22 1.76 7.84
CA HIS A 101 9.57 3.06 7.66
C HIS A 101 8.08 3.01 8.06
N MET A 102 7.34 1.97 7.65
CA MET A 102 5.94 1.79 8.07
C MET A 102 5.81 1.71 9.59
N ARG A 103 6.74 1.00 10.24
CA ARG A 103 6.75 0.87 11.71
C ARG A 103 6.91 2.22 12.42
N LYS A 104 7.74 3.11 11.87
CA LYS A 104 7.88 4.48 12.40
C LYS A 104 6.57 5.27 12.25
N LEU A 105 5.91 5.14 11.11
CA LEU A 105 4.66 5.86 10.82
C LEU A 105 3.42 5.26 11.51
N ALA A 106 3.48 4.03 12.00
CA ALA A 106 2.38 3.42 12.74
C ALA A 106 1.96 4.29 13.95
N GLY A 107 2.92 4.83 14.69
CA GLY A 107 2.66 5.77 15.80
C GLY A 107 2.04 7.11 15.36
N GLU A 108 2.15 7.45 14.08
CA GLU A 108 1.51 8.63 13.47
C GLU A 108 0.14 8.30 12.84
N GLY A 109 -0.37 7.09 13.08
CA GLY A 109 -1.65 6.59 12.61
C GLY A 109 -1.67 6.23 11.13
N LEU A 110 -0.58 5.65 10.61
CA LEU A 110 -0.61 4.92 9.35
C LEU A 110 -1.45 3.64 9.53
N GLY A 111 -2.50 3.47 8.71
CA GLY A 111 -3.36 2.28 8.76
C GLY A 111 -3.06 1.25 7.65
N ALA A 112 -2.48 1.70 6.54
CA ALA A 112 -2.22 0.85 5.39
C ALA A 112 -0.99 1.31 4.60
N PHE A 113 -0.37 0.39 3.90
CA PHE A 113 0.54 0.68 2.80
C PHE A 113 0.28 -0.29 1.64
N VAL A 114 0.60 0.14 0.44
CA VAL A 114 0.71 -0.74 -0.72
C VAL A 114 2.17 -0.81 -1.12
N PHE A 115 2.62 -2.01 -1.48
CA PHE A 115 3.95 -2.29 -1.99
C PHE A 115 3.84 -2.94 -3.36
N ILE A 116 4.51 -2.35 -4.34
CA ILE A 116 4.57 -2.85 -5.72
C ILE A 116 6.01 -3.26 -6.03
N GLY A 117 6.21 -4.52 -6.43
CA GLY A 117 7.50 -5.05 -6.85
C GLY A 117 7.39 -6.49 -7.34
N ASP A 118 8.48 -7.09 -7.75
CA ASP A 118 8.53 -8.39 -8.45
C ASP A 118 9.77 -9.21 -8.07
N ALA A 119 10.62 -8.70 -7.18
CA ALA A 119 11.84 -9.32 -6.73
C ALA A 119 11.90 -9.46 -5.21
N LEU A 120 12.72 -10.41 -4.77
CA LEU A 120 13.03 -10.66 -3.37
C LEU A 120 14.41 -11.30 -3.25
N GLU A 121 15.43 -10.49 -3.00
CA GLU A 121 16.80 -10.98 -2.68
C GLU A 121 17.05 -11.02 -1.15
N GLU A 122 16.32 -10.21 -0.38
CA GLU A 122 16.40 -10.19 1.08
C GLU A 122 15.88 -11.48 1.75
N ASN A 123 16.36 -11.76 2.96
CA ASN A 123 15.96 -12.94 3.74
C ASN A 123 14.45 -12.89 4.10
N PRO A 124 13.63 -13.86 3.62
CA PRO A 124 12.18 -13.85 3.84
C PRO A 124 11.76 -13.99 5.30
N ASP A 125 12.48 -14.77 6.12
CA ASP A 125 12.15 -14.97 7.53
C ASP A 125 12.30 -13.67 8.33
N ARG A 126 13.37 -12.92 8.04
CA ARG A 126 13.60 -11.60 8.65
C ARG A 126 12.50 -10.61 8.27
N LEU A 127 12.09 -10.61 7.01
CA LEU A 127 11.01 -9.75 6.51
C LEU A 127 9.65 -10.18 7.07
N GLY A 128 9.40 -11.48 7.21
CA GLY A 128 8.20 -12.02 7.83
C GLY A 128 8.05 -11.55 9.27
N ARG A 129 9.13 -11.57 10.07
CA ARG A 129 9.10 -11.01 11.43
C ARG A 129 8.69 -9.54 11.44
N LEU A 130 9.26 -8.72 10.56
CA LEU A 130 8.90 -7.30 10.43
C LEU A 130 7.44 -7.11 9.98
N ALA A 131 6.95 -7.93 9.04
CA ALA A 131 5.56 -7.92 8.60
C ALA A 131 4.60 -8.27 9.75
N GLY A 132 4.95 -9.27 10.59
CA GLY A 132 4.19 -9.61 11.79
C GLY A 132 4.15 -8.47 12.81
N GLU A 133 5.28 -7.78 13.03
CA GLU A 133 5.33 -6.56 13.86
C GLU A 133 4.37 -5.47 13.33
N LEU A 134 4.32 -5.25 12.03
CA LEU A 134 3.37 -4.31 11.41
C LEU A 134 1.91 -4.73 11.61
N GLY A 135 1.61 -6.03 11.50
CA GLY A 135 0.27 -6.57 11.76
C GLY A 135 -0.18 -6.32 13.20
N MET A 136 0.70 -6.51 14.19
CA MET A 136 0.43 -6.20 15.59
C MET A 136 0.19 -4.70 15.84
N LEU A 137 0.81 -3.83 15.03
CA LEU A 137 0.59 -2.38 15.06
C LEU A 137 -0.66 -1.93 14.29
N GLY A 138 -1.42 -2.86 13.70
CA GLY A 138 -2.62 -2.56 12.93
C GLY A 138 -2.35 -1.98 11.54
N VAL A 139 -1.12 -2.09 11.03
CA VAL A 139 -0.76 -1.61 9.69
C VAL A 139 -0.99 -2.73 8.66
N ARG A 140 -1.99 -2.57 7.79
CA ARG A 140 -2.29 -3.55 6.73
C ARG A 140 -1.38 -3.35 5.51
N GLY A 141 -0.75 -4.42 5.03
CA GLY A 141 0.09 -4.40 3.83
C GLY A 141 -0.61 -4.99 2.61
N PHE A 142 -0.69 -4.22 1.53
CA PHE A 142 -1.19 -4.68 0.24
C PHE A 142 -0.01 -4.93 -0.70
N PHE A 143 0.25 -6.19 -1.05
CA PHE A 143 1.42 -6.59 -1.82
C PHE A 143 1.03 -6.92 -3.25
N PHE A 144 1.42 -6.07 -4.19
CA PHE A 144 1.10 -6.22 -5.61
C PHE A 144 2.33 -6.65 -6.39
N GLN A 145 2.29 -7.88 -6.87
CA GLN A 145 3.39 -8.46 -7.63
C GLN A 145 3.21 -8.22 -9.12
N GLU A 146 4.24 -7.65 -9.76
CA GLU A 146 4.40 -7.78 -11.22
C GLU A 146 5.06 -9.14 -11.53
N GLY A 147 4.59 -9.83 -12.56
CA GLY A 147 5.20 -11.09 -13.01
C GLY A 147 4.72 -12.32 -12.24
N ARG A 148 5.48 -13.42 -12.31
CA ARG A 148 5.02 -14.77 -11.89
C ARG A 148 6.06 -15.56 -11.09
N GLU A 149 7.08 -14.88 -10.57
CA GLU A 149 8.12 -15.55 -9.78
C GLU A 149 7.53 -16.14 -8.49
N ARG A 150 7.65 -17.46 -8.36
CA ARG A 150 6.94 -18.23 -7.31
C ARG A 150 7.48 -17.97 -5.91
N ASN A 151 8.78 -17.75 -5.78
CA ASN A 151 9.41 -17.39 -4.51
C ASN A 151 8.91 -16.04 -4.00
N VAL A 152 8.77 -15.06 -4.89
CA VAL A 152 8.23 -13.73 -4.58
C VAL A 152 6.75 -13.83 -4.24
N GLU A 153 5.97 -14.61 -5.01
CA GLU A 153 4.55 -14.85 -4.72
C GLU A 153 4.35 -15.45 -3.32
N ALA A 154 5.12 -16.48 -2.97
CA ALA A 154 5.03 -17.13 -1.66
C ALA A 154 5.34 -16.15 -0.52
N ALA A 155 6.41 -15.37 -0.65
CA ALA A 155 6.80 -14.40 0.38
C ALA A 155 5.80 -13.25 0.52
N TYR A 156 5.34 -12.66 -0.59
CA TYR A 156 4.40 -11.53 -0.54
C TYR A 156 3.03 -11.96 0.00
N ARG A 157 2.56 -13.16 -0.34
CA ARG A 157 1.35 -13.72 0.29
C ARG A 157 1.52 -13.88 1.79
N GLU A 158 2.68 -14.35 2.24
CA GLU A 158 2.95 -14.50 3.66
C GLU A 158 3.03 -13.13 4.36
N PHE A 159 3.67 -12.13 3.76
CA PHE A 159 3.70 -10.77 4.32
C PHE A 159 2.30 -10.14 4.36
N ALA A 160 1.48 -10.34 3.33
CA ALA A 160 0.09 -9.92 3.31
C ALA A 160 -0.70 -10.57 4.47
N ARG A 161 -0.57 -11.89 4.63
CA ARG A 161 -1.22 -12.63 5.72
C ARG A 161 -0.79 -12.14 7.10
N LEU A 162 0.52 -11.94 7.32
CA LEU A 162 1.09 -11.49 8.59
C LEU A 162 0.66 -10.07 8.96
N THR A 163 0.51 -9.18 7.97
CA THR A 163 -0.04 -7.83 8.18
C THR A 163 -1.58 -7.82 8.27
N GLY A 164 -2.24 -8.92 7.90
CA GLY A 164 -3.69 -9.03 7.71
C GLY A 164 -4.22 -8.18 6.54
N GLY A 165 -3.37 -7.90 5.57
CA GLY A 165 -3.73 -7.25 4.31
C GLY A 165 -3.99 -8.27 3.21
N ALA A 166 -3.60 -7.95 1.98
CA ALA A 166 -3.93 -8.79 0.82
C ALA A 166 -2.81 -8.79 -0.23
N TYR A 167 -2.74 -9.89 -0.97
CA TYR A 167 -1.85 -10.03 -2.12
C TYR A 167 -2.66 -9.96 -3.42
N ALA A 168 -2.07 -9.35 -4.44
CA ALA A 168 -2.56 -9.48 -5.80
C ALA A 168 -1.40 -9.55 -6.78
N ARG A 169 -1.65 -10.17 -7.91
CA ARG A 169 -0.75 -10.14 -9.06
C ARG A 169 -1.34 -9.23 -10.12
N PHE A 170 -0.49 -8.49 -10.82
CA PHE A 170 -0.88 -7.71 -11.98
C PHE A 170 0.15 -7.87 -13.10
N ASP A 171 -0.23 -7.41 -14.29
CA ASP A 171 0.62 -7.32 -15.47
C ASP A 171 0.78 -5.84 -15.81
N ALA A 172 2.01 -5.35 -15.99
CA ALA A 172 2.27 -3.97 -16.38
C ALA A 172 1.61 -3.58 -17.72
N LYS A 173 1.31 -4.57 -18.57
CA LYS A 173 0.54 -4.39 -19.82
C LYS A 173 -0.96 -4.18 -19.60
N ALA A 174 -1.45 -4.41 -18.39
CA ALA A 174 -2.83 -4.24 -17.99
C ALA A 174 -2.94 -3.16 -16.87
N PRO A 175 -2.61 -1.89 -17.15
CA PRO A 175 -2.58 -0.82 -16.15
C PRO A 175 -3.94 -0.63 -15.47
N GLN A 176 -5.04 -0.95 -16.15
CA GLN A 176 -6.39 -0.91 -15.59
C GLN A 176 -6.56 -1.82 -14.37
N ALA A 177 -5.94 -3.01 -14.39
CA ALA A 177 -5.99 -3.92 -13.24
C ALA A 177 -5.26 -3.34 -12.02
N LEU A 178 -4.11 -2.70 -12.23
CA LEU A 178 -3.40 -1.98 -11.17
C LEU A 178 -4.22 -0.80 -10.66
N ALA A 179 -4.88 -0.06 -11.57
CA ALA A 179 -5.72 1.07 -11.22
C ALA A 179 -6.88 0.66 -10.30
N ASP A 180 -7.54 -0.46 -10.59
CA ASP A 180 -8.65 -0.98 -9.80
C ASP A 180 -8.18 -1.50 -8.43
N LEU A 181 -7.01 -2.14 -8.37
CA LEU A 181 -6.38 -2.53 -7.10
C LEU A 181 -6.04 -1.32 -6.23
N LEU A 182 -5.47 -0.26 -6.81
CA LEU A 182 -5.13 0.97 -6.08
C LEU A 182 -6.36 1.74 -5.62
N ALA A 183 -7.44 1.75 -6.41
CA ALA A 183 -8.72 2.32 -6.01
C ALA A 183 -9.29 1.60 -4.78
N ALA A 184 -9.30 0.25 -4.81
CA ALA A 184 -9.75 -0.55 -3.67
C ALA A 184 -8.92 -0.28 -2.40
N VAL A 185 -7.59 -0.25 -2.50
CA VAL A 185 -6.72 0.09 -1.35
C VAL A 185 -6.99 1.50 -0.84
N ALA A 186 -7.25 2.45 -1.73
CA ALA A 186 -7.56 3.82 -1.35
C ALA A 186 -8.90 3.94 -0.62
N ALA A 187 -9.93 3.20 -1.04
CA ALA A 187 -11.19 3.08 -0.32
C ALA A 187 -10.96 2.52 1.09
N PHE A 188 -10.19 1.42 1.21
CA PHE A 188 -9.81 0.87 2.51
C PHE A 188 -9.04 1.86 3.38
N ALA A 189 -8.04 2.53 2.83
CA ALA A 189 -7.20 3.46 3.60
C ALA A 189 -8.00 4.68 4.08
N ALA A 190 -8.98 5.13 3.31
CA ALA A 190 -9.82 6.28 3.65
C ALA A 190 -10.96 5.94 4.63
N GLY A 191 -11.62 4.79 4.47
CA GLY A 191 -12.83 4.45 5.23
C GLY A 191 -12.91 3.04 5.81
N GLY A 192 -11.79 2.29 5.82
CA GLY A 192 -11.69 0.96 6.42
C GLY A 192 -12.42 -0.15 5.63
N MET A 193 -12.73 -1.25 6.32
CA MET A 193 -13.37 -2.44 5.72
C MET A 193 -14.71 -2.11 5.07
N THR A 194 -15.53 -1.27 5.71
CA THR A 194 -16.86 -0.90 5.18
C THR A 194 -16.75 -0.13 3.86
N ALA A 195 -15.76 0.77 3.72
CA ALA A 195 -15.54 1.49 2.47
C ALA A 195 -15.04 0.55 1.36
N LEU A 196 -14.16 -0.40 1.69
CA LEU A 196 -13.71 -1.42 0.75
C LEU A 196 -14.85 -2.34 0.29
N GLU A 197 -15.76 -2.70 1.20
CA GLU A 197 -16.98 -3.47 0.87
C GLU A 197 -17.93 -2.68 -0.03
N ALA A 198 -18.09 -1.37 0.24
CA ALA A 198 -18.94 -0.48 -0.54
C ALA A 198 -18.39 -0.16 -1.94
N GLU A 199 -17.07 -0.16 -2.14
CA GLU A 199 -16.45 0.00 -3.47
C GLU A 199 -16.94 -1.08 -4.44
N GLY A 200 -17.15 -2.31 -3.95
CA GLY A 200 -17.89 -3.35 -4.66
C GLY A 200 -17.26 -3.83 -5.99
N GLY A 201 -16.03 -3.43 -6.30
CA GLY A 201 -15.30 -3.82 -7.50
C GLY A 201 -14.78 -5.25 -7.41
N THR A 202 -14.40 -5.83 -8.55
CA THR A 202 -13.77 -7.16 -8.58
C THR A 202 -12.44 -7.16 -7.83
N ALA A 203 -11.65 -6.10 -7.95
CA ALA A 203 -10.43 -5.90 -7.18
C ALA A 203 -10.73 -5.80 -5.67
N GLY A 204 -11.70 -4.98 -5.27
CA GLY A 204 -12.12 -4.87 -3.86
C GLY A 204 -12.55 -6.21 -3.27
N ARG A 205 -13.39 -6.98 -3.98
CA ARG A 205 -13.78 -8.34 -3.57
C ARG A 205 -12.60 -9.30 -3.43
N LEU A 206 -11.63 -9.24 -4.35
CA LEU A 206 -10.42 -10.06 -4.29
C LEU A 206 -9.59 -9.75 -3.05
N LEU A 207 -9.42 -8.48 -2.71
CA LEU A 207 -8.68 -8.07 -1.51
C LEU A 207 -9.43 -8.45 -0.23
N LEU A 208 -10.75 -8.18 -0.18
CA LEU A 208 -11.61 -8.51 0.97
C LEU A 208 -11.59 -10.00 1.32
N GLY A 209 -11.60 -10.87 0.32
CA GLY A 209 -11.58 -12.33 0.54
C GLY A 209 -10.33 -12.84 1.27
N GLN A 210 -9.26 -12.04 1.32
CA GLN A 210 -7.99 -12.38 1.99
C GLN A 210 -7.83 -11.73 3.36
N MET A 211 -8.64 -10.71 3.67
CA MET A 211 -8.53 -9.89 4.88
C MET A 211 -9.48 -10.32 6.00
N ARG A 212 -10.24 -11.40 5.78
CA ARG A 212 -11.26 -11.95 6.69
C ARG A 212 -10.76 -13.19 7.40
#